data_AF-A0A323UNR3-F1
#
_entry.id   AF-A0A323UNR3-F1
#
_cell.length_a   1.000
_cell.length_b   1.000
_cell.length_c   1.000
_cell.angle_alpha   90.00
_cell.angle_beta   90.00
_cell.angle_gamma   90.00
#
_symmetry.space_group_name_H-M   'P 1'
#
loop_
_entity.id
_entity.type
_entity.pdbx_description
1 polymer ?
#
loop_
_entity_poly.entity_id
_entity_poly.type
_entity_poly.pdbx_seq_one_letter_code
_entity_poly.pdbx_strand_id
1 'polypeptide(L)'
;KVDLRIEFPDPAHRALVDAVLDGTVTNWDPVHVHALIDKPGATYHLTPLILAIRNKQYTSARWLLQQGANPSYRTPTGAGYRNPLAKRSPLYYAVNLGNLKLATLLFDFGANPNLFGLVDPIFFETMDLGRGDG
;
A
#
# COMPACT_ATOMS: atom_id res chain seq x y z
N LYS A 1 14.35 -2.99 -7.86
CA LYS A 1 13.44 -4.08 -8.27
C LYS A 1 13.19 -4.95 -7.03
N VAL A 2 11.95 -5.20 -6.64
CA VAL A 2 11.64 -5.97 -5.43
C VAL A 2 12.02 -7.44 -5.66
N ASP A 3 13.12 -7.88 -5.05
CA ASP A 3 13.59 -9.28 -5.06
C ASP A 3 12.88 -10.08 -3.95
N LEU A 4 11.55 -10.17 -4.06
CA LEU A 4 10.79 -11.13 -3.27
C LEU A 4 10.17 -12.10 -4.28
N ARG A 5 10.40 -13.39 -4.10
CA ARG A 5 9.60 -14.44 -4.77
C ARG A 5 8.18 -14.35 -4.22
N ILE A 6 7.39 -13.42 -4.75
CA ILE A 6 5.98 -13.27 -4.42
C ILE A 6 5.21 -14.11 -5.44
N GLU A 7 4.59 -15.19 -4.96
CA GLU A 7 3.79 -16.05 -5.79
C GLU A 7 2.34 -15.56 -5.78
N PHE A 8 1.79 -15.32 -6.97
CA PHE A 8 0.39 -15.01 -7.19
C PHE A 8 -0.20 -16.16 -8.01
N PRO A 9 -1.02 -17.04 -7.41
CA PRO A 9 -1.56 -18.20 -8.10
C PRO A 9 -2.54 -17.81 -9.21
N ASP A 10 -3.24 -16.68 -9.05
CA ASP A 10 -4.14 -16.16 -10.07
C ASP A 10 -3.38 -15.37 -11.15
N PRO A 11 -3.46 -15.75 -12.43
CA PRO A 11 -2.75 -15.06 -13.52
C PRO A 11 -3.24 -13.62 -13.72
N ALA A 12 -4.53 -13.36 -13.51
CA ALA A 12 -5.09 -12.01 -13.56
C ALA A 12 -4.53 -11.11 -12.44
N HIS A 13 -4.36 -11.66 -11.23
CA HIS A 13 -3.77 -10.93 -10.11
C HIS A 13 -2.29 -10.65 -10.35
N ARG A 14 -1.55 -11.63 -10.91
CA ARG A 14 -0.16 -11.43 -11.31
C ARG A 14 -0.01 -10.31 -12.34
N ALA A 15 -0.83 -10.33 -13.39
CA ALA A 15 -0.78 -9.32 -14.44
C ALA A 15 -1.12 -7.91 -13.91
N LEU A 16 -2.08 -7.82 -12.98
CA LEU A 16 -2.36 -6.56 -12.27
C LEU A 16 -1.13 -6.07 -11.48
N VAL A 17 -0.48 -6.96 -10.73
CA VAL A 17 0.71 -6.62 -9.93
C VAL A 17 1.87 -6.19 -10.83
N ASP A 18 2.13 -6.90 -11.92
CA ASP A 18 3.18 -6.54 -12.89
C ASP A 18 2.90 -5.14 -13.48
N ALA A 19 1.65 -4.85 -13.89
CA ALA A 19 1.26 -3.53 -14.36
C ALA A 19 1.41 -2.42 -13.30
N VAL A 20 1.12 -2.73 -12.03
CA VAL A 20 1.33 -1.82 -10.89
C VAL A 20 2.82 -1.52 -10.71
N LEU A 21 3.68 -2.54 -10.81
CA LEU A 21 5.12 -2.39 -10.68
C LEU A 21 5.73 -1.62 -11.85
N ASP A 22 5.19 -1.79 -13.05
CA ASP A 22 5.64 -1.10 -14.27
C ASP A 22 5.06 0.32 -14.40
N GLY A 23 3.98 0.64 -13.67
CA GLY A 23 3.32 1.94 -13.75
C GLY A 23 2.26 2.06 -14.86
N THR A 24 1.90 0.94 -15.50
CA THR A 24 0.96 0.87 -16.63
C THR A 24 -0.47 0.52 -16.22
N VAL A 25 -0.72 0.40 -14.91
CA VAL A 25 -2.01 -0.01 -14.34
C VAL A 25 -3.19 0.91 -14.72
N THR A 26 -2.92 2.16 -15.13
CA THR A 26 -3.96 3.14 -15.46
C THR A 26 -4.87 2.75 -16.63
N ASN A 27 -4.41 1.83 -17.48
CA ASN A 27 -5.15 1.39 -18.68
C ASN A 27 -6.05 0.18 -18.40
N TRP A 28 -6.11 -0.30 -17.16
CA TRP A 28 -6.89 -1.47 -16.77
C TRP A 28 -8.35 -1.12 -16.54
N ASP A 29 -9.24 -2.07 -16.86
CA ASP A 29 -10.67 -1.92 -16.66
C ASP A 29 -11.01 -1.94 -15.15
N PRO A 30 -11.70 -0.91 -14.61
CA PRO A 30 -12.03 -0.79 -13.20
C PRO A 30 -12.74 -2.01 -12.60
N VAL A 31 -13.61 -2.67 -13.37
CA VAL A 31 -14.44 -3.78 -12.88
C VAL A 31 -13.57 -5.00 -12.55
N HIS A 32 -12.60 -5.29 -13.42
CA HIS A 32 -11.66 -6.39 -13.20
C HIS A 32 -10.68 -6.10 -12.07
N VAL A 33 -10.34 -4.82 -11.87
CA VAL A 33 -9.45 -4.41 -10.80
C VAL A 33 -10.12 -4.48 -9.44
N HIS A 34 -11.35 -4.01 -9.27
CA HIS A 34 -12.06 -4.05 -7.98
C HIS A 34 -12.10 -5.46 -7.36
N ALA A 35 -12.25 -6.50 -8.19
CA ALA A 35 -12.26 -7.90 -7.72
C ALA A 35 -10.90 -8.37 -7.15
N LEU A 36 -9.80 -7.73 -7.55
CA LEU A 36 -8.43 -8.14 -7.24
C LEU A 36 -7.66 -7.12 -6.38
N ILE A 37 -8.18 -5.90 -6.23
CA ILE A 37 -7.44 -4.76 -5.69
C ILE A 37 -7.02 -4.93 -4.23
N ASP A 38 -7.85 -5.60 -3.44
CA ASP A 38 -7.59 -5.92 -2.03
C ASP A 38 -7.11 -7.37 -1.84
N LYS A 39 -7.02 -8.16 -2.92
CA LYS A 39 -6.60 -9.56 -2.83
C LYS A 39 -5.10 -9.58 -2.45
N PRO A 40 -4.72 -10.21 -1.33
CA PRO A 40 -3.33 -10.26 -0.94
C PRO A 40 -2.58 -11.37 -1.67
N GLY A 41 -1.29 -11.17 -1.93
CA GLY A 41 -0.43 -12.20 -2.54
C GLY A 41 -0.23 -13.42 -1.64
N ALA A 42 0.10 -14.58 -2.22
CA ALA A 42 0.10 -15.85 -1.48
C ALA A 42 1.25 -15.97 -0.45
N THR A 43 2.40 -15.34 -0.72
CA THR A 43 3.61 -15.53 0.11
C THR A 43 3.67 -14.62 1.34
N TYR A 44 3.34 -13.34 1.17
CA TYR A 44 3.53 -12.31 2.21
C TYR A 44 2.25 -11.53 2.51
N HIS A 45 1.14 -11.95 1.93
CA HIS A 45 -0.15 -11.26 2.02
C HIS A 45 -0.10 -9.78 1.66
N LEU A 46 0.82 -9.38 0.76
CA LEU A 46 0.95 -8.00 0.31
C LEU A 46 -0.13 -7.72 -0.74
N THR A 47 -0.85 -6.62 -0.57
CA THR A 47 -1.79 -6.12 -1.57
C THR A 47 -1.06 -5.41 -2.70
N PRO A 48 -1.69 -5.28 -3.89
CA PRO A 48 -1.18 -4.46 -4.99
C PRO A 48 -0.76 -3.05 -4.55
N LEU A 49 -1.52 -2.43 -3.64
CA LEU A 49 -1.19 -1.11 -3.08
C LEU A 49 0.15 -1.10 -2.32
N ILE A 50 0.40 -2.10 -1.46
CA ILE A 50 1.68 -2.21 -0.73
C ILE A 50 2.85 -2.39 -1.70
N LEU A 51 2.65 -3.13 -2.79
CA LEU A 51 3.67 -3.36 -3.81
C LEU A 51 3.99 -2.08 -4.58
N ALA A 52 2.97 -1.30 -4.95
CA ALA A 52 3.14 0.02 -5.55
C ALA A 52 4.02 0.91 -4.66
N ILE A 53 3.71 0.96 -3.36
CA ILE A 53 4.44 1.78 -2.38
C ILE A 53 5.90 1.31 -2.25
N ARG A 54 6.12 0.00 -2.13
CA ARG A 54 7.47 -0.57 -2.04
C ARG A 54 8.31 -0.32 -3.29
N ASN A 55 7.68 -0.24 -4.45
CA ASN A 55 8.34 0.12 -5.70
C ASN A 55 8.39 1.63 -5.95
N LYS A 56 7.95 2.45 -4.98
CA LYS A 56 7.87 3.93 -5.08
C LYS A 56 7.01 4.40 -6.28
N GLN A 57 6.07 3.58 -6.72
CA GLN A 57 5.18 3.86 -7.85
C GLN A 57 4.00 4.72 -7.42
N TYR A 58 4.20 6.03 -7.41
CA TYR A 58 3.18 7.00 -7.00
C TYR A 58 1.92 6.93 -7.87
N THR A 59 2.08 6.89 -9.20
CA THR A 59 0.95 6.85 -10.15
C THR A 59 0.10 5.62 -9.94
N SER A 60 0.72 4.44 -9.80
CA SER A 60 0.01 3.20 -9.53
C SER A 60 -0.69 3.23 -8.17
N ALA A 61 -0.01 3.71 -7.11
CA ALA A 61 -0.60 3.81 -5.79
C ALA A 61 -1.83 4.73 -5.79
N ARG A 62 -1.74 5.89 -6.45
CA ARG A 62 -2.88 6.83 -6.59
C ARG A 62 -4.03 6.21 -7.34
N TRP A 63 -3.74 5.56 -8.47
CA TRP A 63 -4.78 4.93 -9.28
C TRP A 63 -5.49 3.81 -8.51
N LEU A 64 -4.74 2.96 -7.81
CA LEU A 64 -5.31 1.91 -6.96
C LEU A 64 -6.22 2.49 -5.86
N LEU A 65 -5.79 3.54 -5.18
CA LEU A 65 -6.62 4.23 -4.17
C LEU A 65 -7.89 4.84 -4.78
N GLN A 66 -7.81 5.40 -6.00
CA GLN A 66 -8.97 5.90 -6.73
C GLN A 66 -9.95 4.78 -7.12
N GLN A 67 -9.44 3.57 -7.37
CA GLN A 67 -10.26 2.36 -7.57
C GLN A 67 -10.68 1.72 -6.23
N GLY A 68 -10.62 2.45 -5.11
CA GLY A 68 -11.12 1.96 -3.82
C GLY A 68 -10.23 0.94 -3.11
N ALA A 69 -8.94 0.85 -3.44
CA ALA A 69 -7.99 0.01 -2.69
C ALA A 69 -8.00 0.40 -1.22
N ASN A 70 -8.01 -0.58 -0.31
CA ASN A 70 -8.04 -0.31 1.12
C ASN A 70 -6.68 0.23 1.63
N PRO A 71 -6.59 1.52 2.01
CA PRO A 71 -5.34 2.12 2.48
C PRO A 71 -4.93 1.65 3.88
N SER A 72 -5.86 1.06 4.62
CA SER A 72 -5.68 0.57 5.99
C SER A 72 -5.49 -0.95 6.07
N TYR A 73 -5.32 -1.63 4.93
CA TYR A 73 -5.09 -3.08 4.90
C TYR A 73 -3.90 -3.47 5.77
N ARG A 74 -4.02 -4.59 6.50
CA ARG A 74 -2.95 -5.14 7.34
C ARG A 74 -2.66 -6.57 6.94
N THR A 75 -1.39 -6.88 6.79
CA THR A 75 -0.95 -8.26 6.61
C THR A 75 -1.38 -9.10 7.82
N PRO A 76 -2.00 -10.29 7.62
CA PRO A 76 -2.44 -11.16 8.70
C PRO A 76 -1.29 -11.52 9.63
N THR A 77 -1.62 -11.72 10.91
CA THR A 77 -0.70 -12.13 11.97
C THR A 77 -1.33 -13.29 12.73
N GLY A 78 -0.56 -14.35 13.00
CA GLY A 78 -1.02 -15.53 13.71
C GLY A 78 0.06 -16.61 13.76
N ALA A 79 -0.06 -17.56 14.69
CA ALA A 79 0.96 -18.59 14.96
C ALA A 79 1.33 -19.46 13.75
N GLY A 80 0.46 -19.54 12.73
CA GLY A 80 0.73 -20.23 11.46
C GLY A 80 1.36 -19.37 10.35
N TYR A 81 1.45 -18.05 10.53
CA TYR A 81 1.98 -17.13 9.52
C TYR A 81 3.35 -16.62 9.95
N ARG A 82 4.43 -17.30 9.50
CA ARG A 82 5.81 -16.78 9.61
C ARG A 82 6.04 -15.70 8.55
N ASN A 83 5.23 -14.63 8.60
CA ASN A 83 5.37 -13.49 7.71
C ASN A 83 6.27 -12.44 8.38
N PRO A 84 7.53 -12.25 7.94
CA PRO A 84 8.42 -11.20 8.48
C PRO A 84 7.86 -9.78 8.27
N LEU A 85 6.84 -9.66 7.41
CA LEU A 85 6.12 -8.44 7.09
C LEU A 85 4.75 -8.35 7.78
N ALA A 86 4.47 -9.20 8.78
CA ALA A 86 3.22 -9.19 9.54
C ALA A 86 2.94 -7.84 10.22
N LYS A 87 1.64 -7.50 10.37
CA LYS A 87 1.14 -6.26 10.99
C LYS A 87 1.58 -4.95 10.30
N ARG A 88 2.18 -5.01 9.10
CA ARG A 88 2.57 -3.82 8.35
C ARG A 88 1.42 -3.33 7.48
N SER A 89 1.17 -2.03 7.52
CA SER A 89 0.17 -1.32 6.69
C SER A 89 0.84 -0.62 5.50
N PRO A 90 0.07 -0.26 4.45
CA PRO A 90 0.55 0.61 3.37
C PRO A 90 1.29 1.85 3.89
N LEU A 91 0.74 2.51 4.91
CA LEU A 91 1.34 3.71 5.51
C LEU A 91 2.68 3.42 6.19
N TYR A 92 2.81 2.32 6.91
CA TYR A 92 4.09 1.90 7.51
C TYR A 92 5.19 1.81 6.44
N TYR A 93 4.89 1.24 5.27
CA TYR A 93 5.88 1.16 4.19
C TYR A 93 6.24 2.52 3.63
N ALA A 94 5.26 3.40 3.39
CA ALA A 94 5.53 4.73 2.86
C ALA A 94 6.44 5.54 3.79
N VAL A 95 6.17 5.48 5.10
CA VAL A 95 6.96 6.17 6.15
C VAL A 95 8.35 5.54 6.30
N ASN A 96 8.45 4.21 6.39
CA ASN A 96 9.73 3.51 6.51
C ASN A 96 10.65 3.75 5.30
N LEU A 97 10.06 3.95 4.12
CA LEU A 97 10.79 4.34 2.90
C LEU A 97 11.20 5.82 2.86
N GLY A 98 10.79 6.63 3.84
CA GLY A 98 10.99 8.08 3.87
C GLY A 98 10.24 8.82 2.76
N ASN A 99 9.21 8.21 2.16
CA ASN A 99 8.51 8.78 1.02
C ASN A 99 7.26 9.53 1.50
N LEU A 100 7.47 10.78 1.93
CA LEU A 100 6.41 11.68 2.42
C LEU A 100 5.30 11.83 1.39
N LYS A 101 5.63 11.92 0.10
CA LYS A 101 4.64 12.06 -0.97
C LYS A 101 3.66 10.89 -1.04
N LEU A 102 4.15 9.65 -0.87
CA LEU A 102 3.30 8.46 -0.79
C LEU A 102 2.53 8.37 0.54
N ALA A 103 3.14 8.82 1.64
CA ALA A 103 2.48 8.86 2.94
C ALA A 103 1.32 9.85 2.95
N THR A 104 1.51 11.06 2.42
CA THR A 104 0.46 12.07 2.25
C THR A 104 -0.65 11.56 1.34
N LEU A 105 -0.30 10.90 0.22
CA LEU A 105 -1.32 10.30 -0.65
C LEU A 105 -2.20 9.28 0.10
N LEU A 106 -1.62 8.43 0.93
CA LEU A 106 -2.40 7.48 1.72
C LEU A 106 -3.29 8.21 2.74
N PHE A 107 -2.78 9.27 3.35
CA PHE A 107 -3.53 10.11 4.28
C PHE A 107 -4.73 10.78 3.62
N ASP A 108 -4.54 11.35 2.41
CA ASP A 108 -5.61 11.99 1.61
C ASP A 108 -6.75 11.02 1.29
N PHE A 109 -6.44 9.72 1.16
CA PHE A 109 -7.42 8.66 0.92
C PHE A 109 -7.94 7.99 2.21
N GLY A 110 -7.69 8.58 3.38
CA GLY A 110 -8.26 8.14 4.66
C GLY A 110 -7.41 7.10 5.41
N ALA A 111 -6.13 6.95 5.10
CA ALA A 111 -5.22 6.19 5.95
C ALA A 111 -5.00 6.94 7.28
N ASN A 112 -5.61 6.45 8.36
CA ASN A 112 -5.42 7.05 9.68
C ASN A 112 -4.01 6.73 10.22
N PRO A 113 -3.14 7.73 10.47
CA PRO A 113 -1.81 7.51 11.02
C PRO A 113 -1.86 7.08 12.49
N ASN A 114 -2.88 7.55 13.21
CA ASN A 114 -3.06 7.30 14.65
C ASN A 114 -3.60 5.90 14.99
N LEU A 115 -4.07 5.14 14.00
CA LEU A 115 -4.53 3.76 14.23
C LEU A 115 -3.40 2.80 14.62
N PHE A 116 -2.13 3.22 14.54
CA PHE A 116 -1.05 2.26 14.40
C PHE A 116 0.09 2.30 15.42
N GLY A 117 0.19 3.26 16.33
CA GLY A 117 1.06 3.20 17.52
C GLY A 117 2.53 2.77 17.29
N LEU A 118 3.03 2.87 16.05
CA LEU A 118 4.33 2.34 15.58
C LEU A 118 5.08 3.34 14.68
N VAL A 119 4.51 4.54 14.55
CA VAL A 119 5.15 5.72 14.00
C VAL A 119 5.35 6.63 15.18
N ASP A 120 6.60 7.00 15.49
CA ASP A 120 6.84 7.98 16.56
C ASP A 120 5.97 9.20 16.28
N PRO A 121 5.11 9.62 17.23
CA PRO A 121 4.18 10.73 17.03
C PRO A 121 4.90 12.02 16.60
N ILE A 122 6.18 12.17 16.97
CA ILE A 122 7.07 13.27 16.58
C ILE A 122 7.18 13.43 15.05
N PHE A 123 7.08 12.34 14.28
CA PHE A 123 7.17 12.39 12.82
C PHE A 123 5.87 12.93 12.18
N PHE A 124 4.73 12.81 12.87
CA PHE A 124 3.44 13.34 12.41
C PHE A 124 3.10 14.70 13.01
N GLU A 125 3.59 15.02 14.21
CA GLU A 125 3.48 16.34 14.83
C GLU A 125 4.16 17.43 13.99
N THR A 126 5.19 17.08 13.21
CA THR A 126 5.81 17.97 12.20
C THR A 126 5.11 17.94 10.83
N MET A 127 4.26 16.95 10.59
CA MET A 127 3.31 16.90 9.46
C MET A 127 1.96 17.51 9.82
N ASP A 128 1.85 18.18 10.98
CA ASP A 128 0.87 19.24 11.20
C ASP A 128 1.18 20.34 10.18
N LEU A 129 0.71 20.07 8.97
CA LEU A 129 0.57 20.99 7.86
C LEU A 129 0.03 22.28 8.45
N GLY A 130 0.74 23.38 8.24
CA GLY A 130 0.38 24.74 8.62
C GLY A 130 -0.99 25.18 8.10
N ARG A 131 -2.03 24.57 8.64
CA ARG A 131 -3.37 25.08 8.85
C ARG A 131 -3.25 25.68 10.26
N GLY A 132 -2.51 26.78 10.41
CA GLY A 132 -3.03 28.03 9.89
C GLY A 132 -4.30 28.40 10.64
N ASP A 133 -4.32 28.21 11.97
CA ASP A 133 -5.29 28.88 12.84
C ASP A 133 -4.81 30.33 13.01
N GLY A 134 -5.22 31.16 12.05
CA GLY A 134 -5.30 32.62 12.19
C GLY A 134 -6.72 33.02 12.54
#